data_AF-A0A3S1B414-F1
#
_entry.id   AF-A0A3S1B414-F1
#
_cell.length_a   1.000
_cell.length_b   1.000
_cell.length_c   1.000
_cell.angle_alpha   90.00
_cell.angle_beta   90.00
_cell.angle_gamma   90.00
#
_symmetry.space_group_name_H-M   'P 1'
#
loop_
_entity.id
_entity.type
_entity.pdbx_description
1 polymer ?
#
loop_
_entity_poly.entity_id
_entity_poly.type
_entity_poly.pdbx_seq_one_letter_code
_entity_poly.pdbx_strand_id
1 'polypeptide(L)'
;MFTFVNETKLTSSSVYRTYLALLNNYDPDKYDAELVTASEAAEENAFLDAILSTATMKTLYNYLSKVGSMSDMRSMLRRLWFDLYRRSPSASNLDTSGFEHVMVGEYKSSSLVNGLHYWLAFYWLEKGGQVNYYGHSCTSRPTSMCAAYEWNGRTKSNSSFFLRSSPAFDLAVYTLC
;
A
#
# COMPACT_ATOMS: atom_id res chain seq x y z
N MET A 1 6.57 12.08 13.15
CA MET A 1 7.51 12.16 12.01
C MET A 1 7.07 13.26 11.06
N PHE A 2 5.83 13.22 10.57
CA PHE A 2 5.29 14.25 9.68
C PHE A 2 4.89 15.50 10.47
N THR A 3 5.49 16.64 10.15
CA THR A 3 5.12 17.93 10.74
C THR A 3 3.96 18.60 9.99
N PHE A 4 3.83 18.32 8.68
CA PHE A 4 2.76 18.84 7.84
C PHE A 4 2.60 18.01 6.56
N VAL A 5 1.34 17.75 6.17
CA VAL A 5 0.95 17.22 4.87
C VAL A 5 -0.24 18.03 4.37
N ASN A 6 -0.22 18.45 3.11
CA ASN A 6 -1.32 19.22 2.52
C ASN A 6 -2.48 18.27 2.14
N GLU A 7 -3.42 18.07 3.05
CA GLU A 7 -4.55 17.16 2.88
C GLU A 7 -5.53 17.61 1.79
N THR A 8 -5.62 18.90 1.49
CA THR A 8 -6.44 19.39 0.37
C THR A 8 -5.97 18.79 -0.96
N LYS A 9 -4.66 18.58 -1.13
CA LYS A 9 -4.11 17.91 -2.31
C LYS A 9 -4.42 16.40 -2.34
N LEU A 10 -4.56 15.78 -1.17
CA LEU A 10 -4.91 14.36 -1.05
C LEU A 10 -6.39 14.14 -1.43
N THR A 11 -7.27 15.07 -1.06
CA THR A 11 -8.71 14.97 -1.35
C THR A 11 -9.07 15.46 -2.76
N SER A 12 -8.32 16.41 -3.33
CA SER A 12 -8.59 16.95 -4.67
C SER A 12 -8.15 16.02 -5.81
N SER A 13 -7.24 15.09 -5.56
CA SER A 13 -6.74 14.13 -6.55
C SER A 13 -7.50 12.83 -6.48
N SER A 14 -8.01 12.35 -7.62
CA SER A 14 -8.69 11.04 -7.68
C SER A 14 -7.78 9.92 -7.14
N VAL A 15 -6.52 9.88 -7.56
CA VAL A 15 -5.54 8.85 -7.17
C VAL A 15 -5.39 8.73 -5.65
N TYR A 16 -5.13 9.86 -4.97
CA TYR A 16 -4.96 9.86 -3.52
C TYR A 16 -6.29 9.57 -2.80
N ARG A 17 -7.41 10.14 -3.26
CA ARG A 17 -8.73 9.92 -2.67
C ARG A 17 -9.16 8.45 -2.75
N THR A 18 -9.00 7.81 -3.91
CA THR A 18 -9.34 6.39 -4.07
C THR A 18 -8.40 5.48 -3.29
N TYR A 19 -7.13 5.86 -3.14
CA TYR A 19 -6.20 5.13 -2.26
C TYR A 19 -6.62 5.22 -0.79
N LEU A 20 -6.96 6.40 -0.29
CA LEU A 20 -7.37 6.59 1.10
C LEU A 20 -8.63 5.79 1.44
N ALA A 21 -9.54 5.63 0.48
CA ALA A 21 -10.74 4.79 0.62
C ALA A 21 -10.43 3.28 0.74
N LEU A 22 -9.22 2.84 0.39
CA LEU A 22 -8.82 1.44 0.56
C LEU A 22 -8.23 1.17 1.95
N LEU A 23 -7.85 2.20 2.71
CA LEU A 23 -7.15 2.01 4.00
C LEU A 23 -8.01 1.33 5.06
N ASN A 24 -9.33 1.46 4.98
CA ASN A 24 -10.29 0.88 5.92
C ASN A 24 -10.85 -0.49 5.45
N ASN A 25 -10.36 -1.02 4.33
CA ASN A 25 -10.84 -2.29 3.76
C ASN A 25 -10.11 -3.50 4.34
N TYR A 26 -9.03 -3.27 5.08
CA TYR A 26 -8.13 -4.33 5.54
C TYR A 26 -8.03 -4.33 7.07
N ASP A 27 -8.07 -5.52 7.65
CA ASP A 27 -7.83 -5.74 9.07
C ASP A 27 -6.36 -6.14 9.27
N PRO A 28 -5.55 -5.36 10.01
CA PRO A 28 -4.16 -5.73 10.25
C PRO A 28 -4.01 -6.95 11.18
N ASP A 29 -5.00 -7.25 12.02
CA ASP A 29 -5.06 -8.34 13.01
C ASP A 29 -5.75 -9.58 12.42
N LYS A 30 -5.03 -10.28 11.55
CA LYS A 30 -5.59 -11.38 10.76
C LYS A 30 -5.79 -12.66 11.56
N TYR A 31 -7.04 -12.96 11.83
CA TYR A 31 -7.44 -14.24 12.42
C TYR A 31 -8.52 -14.97 11.59
N ASP A 32 -9.22 -14.25 10.70
CA ASP A 32 -10.28 -14.78 9.85
C ASP A 32 -9.96 -14.62 8.34
N ALA A 33 -10.68 -15.35 7.50
CA ALA A 33 -10.57 -15.20 6.04
C ALA A 33 -11.12 -13.82 5.63
N GLU A 34 -10.35 -13.05 4.86
CA GLU A 34 -10.79 -11.77 4.33
C GLU A 34 -11.92 -12.00 3.31
N LEU A 35 -13.09 -11.41 3.57
CA LEU A 35 -14.23 -11.44 2.66
C LEU A 35 -14.30 -10.10 1.93
N VAL A 36 -13.90 -10.08 0.66
CA VAL A 36 -14.06 -8.88 -0.18
C VAL A 36 -15.54 -8.61 -0.42
N THR A 37 -16.05 -7.56 0.19
CA THR A 37 -17.42 -7.08 0.01
C THR A 37 -17.59 -6.42 -1.36
N ALA A 38 -18.85 -6.26 -1.79
CA ALA A 38 -19.14 -5.54 -3.02
C ALA A 38 -18.67 -4.07 -2.99
N SER A 39 -18.62 -3.45 -1.80
CA SER A 39 -18.12 -2.08 -1.62
C SER A 39 -16.61 -2.02 -1.82
N GLU A 40 -15.87 -2.92 -1.18
CA GLU A 40 -14.41 -2.99 -1.28
C GLU A 40 -13.99 -3.27 -2.73
N ALA A 41 -14.67 -4.20 -3.41
CA ALA A 41 -14.44 -4.45 -4.83
C ALA A 41 -14.70 -3.21 -5.70
N ALA A 42 -15.68 -2.36 -5.35
CA ALA A 42 -15.93 -1.12 -6.07
C ALA A 42 -14.83 -0.07 -5.82
N GLU A 43 -14.31 0.01 -4.60
CA GLU A 43 -13.20 0.89 -4.23
C GLU A 43 -11.88 0.48 -4.92
N GLU A 44 -11.58 -0.82 -4.95
CA GLU A 44 -10.45 -1.36 -5.72
C GLU A 44 -10.55 -0.98 -7.19
N ASN A 45 -11.75 -1.15 -7.78
CA ASN A 45 -11.99 -0.81 -9.18
C ASN A 45 -11.80 0.68 -9.45
N ALA A 46 -12.31 1.54 -8.56
CA ALA A 46 -12.16 2.99 -8.68
C ALA A 46 -10.69 3.42 -8.54
N PHE A 47 -9.92 2.77 -7.67
CA PHE A 47 -8.49 3.01 -7.52
C PHE A 47 -7.70 2.58 -8.76
N LEU A 48 -7.98 1.39 -9.31
CA LEU A 48 -7.38 0.92 -10.56
C LEU A 48 -7.69 1.88 -11.73
N ASP A 49 -8.92 2.38 -11.84
CA ASP A 49 -9.29 3.39 -12.85
C ASP A 49 -8.47 4.68 -12.68
N ALA A 50 -8.36 5.16 -11.44
CA ALA A 50 -7.62 6.38 -11.14
C ALA A 50 -6.14 6.26 -11.50
N ILE A 51 -5.45 5.19 -11.09
CA ILE A 51 -4.02 5.04 -11.36
C ILE A 51 -3.72 4.77 -12.83
N LEU A 52 -4.52 3.96 -13.53
CA LEU A 52 -4.31 3.63 -14.95
C LEU A 52 -4.47 4.86 -15.87
N SER A 53 -5.23 5.87 -15.43
CA SER A 53 -5.38 7.13 -16.16
C SER A 53 -4.11 8.00 -16.16
N THR A 54 -3.18 7.75 -15.22
CA THR A 54 -1.99 8.59 -15.01
C THR A 54 -0.92 8.40 -16.09
N ALA A 55 -0.12 9.44 -16.31
CA ALA A 55 1.05 9.34 -17.19
C ALA A 55 2.04 8.27 -16.71
N THR A 56 2.21 8.11 -15.40
CA THR A 56 3.10 7.12 -14.80
C THR A 56 2.73 5.68 -15.19
N MET A 57 1.46 5.31 -15.04
CA MET A 57 1.00 3.96 -15.41
C MET A 57 1.01 3.75 -16.92
N LYS A 58 0.73 4.79 -17.73
CA LYS A 58 0.88 4.74 -19.19
C LYS A 58 2.34 4.51 -19.60
N THR A 59 3.29 5.14 -18.91
CA THR A 59 4.73 4.90 -19.12
C THR A 59 5.11 3.47 -18.77
N LEU A 60 4.65 2.93 -17.63
CA LEU A 60 4.88 1.54 -17.27
C LEU A 60 4.31 0.58 -18.32
N TYR A 61 3.06 0.80 -18.73
CA TYR A 61 2.40 -0.01 -19.76
C TYR A 61 3.23 -0.05 -21.06
N ASN A 62 3.68 1.11 -21.54
CA ASN A 62 4.53 1.20 -22.72
C ASN A 62 5.88 0.48 -22.54
N TYR A 63 6.45 0.52 -21.34
CA TYR A 63 7.72 -0.14 -21.03
C TYR A 63 7.59 -1.67 -21.02
N LEU A 64 6.53 -2.21 -20.42
CA LEU A 64 6.36 -3.66 -20.29
C LEU A 64 6.25 -4.36 -21.66
N SER A 65 5.77 -3.66 -22.69
CA SER A 65 5.72 -4.04 -24.12
C SER A 65 4.97 -5.34 -24.49
N LYS A 66 4.82 -6.28 -23.56
CA LYS A 66 4.16 -7.60 -23.72
C LYS A 66 2.72 -7.63 -23.19
N VAL A 67 2.24 -6.54 -22.59
CA VAL A 67 0.86 -6.43 -22.13
C VAL A 67 0.01 -5.96 -23.31
N GLY A 68 -0.91 -6.81 -23.77
CA GLY A 68 -1.59 -6.63 -25.06
C GLY A 68 -2.53 -5.42 -25.13
N SER A 69 -3.15 -5.06 -24.01
CA SER A 69 -4.08 -3.93 -23.93
C SER A 69 -4.10 -3.30 -22.54
N MET A 70 -4.71 -2.11 -22.41
CA MET A 70 -4.95 -1.50 -21.11
C MET A 70 -5.88 -2.35 -20.21
N SER A 71 -6.77 -3.14 -20.82
CA SER A 71 -7.62 -4.10 -20.09
C SER A 71 -6.79 -5.25 -19.51
N ASP A 72 -5.81 -5.75 -20.27
CA ASP A 72 -4.87 -6.76 -19.79
C ASP A 72 -3.97 -6.19 -18.69
N MET A 73 -3.53 -4.93 -18.82
CA MET A 73 -2.78 -4.22 -17.78
C MET A 73 -3.58 -4.14 -16.48
N ARG A 74 -4.86 -3.74 -16.57
CA ARG A 74 -5.76 -3.71 -15.41
C ARG A 74 -5.88 -5.09 -14.75
N SER A 75 -6.12 -6.12 -15.55
CA SER A 75 -6.30 -7.48 -15.05
C SER A 75 -5.02 -8.01 -14.39
N MET A 76 -3.86 -7.73 -14.98
CA MET A 76 -2.56 -8.05 -14.41
C MET A 76 -2.32 -7.32 -13.08
N LEU A 77 -2.55 -6.01 -13.02
CA LEU A 77 -2.41 -5.24 -11.78
C LEU A 77 -3.37 -5.74 -10.69
N ARG A 78 -4.62 -6.05 -11.05
CA ARG A 78 -5.59 -6.60 -10.10
C ARG A 78 -5.08 -7.90 -9.49
N ARG A 79 -4.63 -8.82 -10.34
CA ARG A 79 -4.08 -10.11 -9.91
C ARG A 79 -2.82 -9.95 -9.06
N LEU A 80 -1.94 -9.02 -9.40
CA LEU A 80 -0.68 -8.84 -8.67
C LEU A 80 -0.90 -8.21 -7.29
N TRP A 81 -1.81 -7.24 -7.21
CA TRP A 81 -1.94 -6.39 -6.03
C TRP A 81 -3.12 -6.75 -5.14
N PHE A 82 -4.24 -7.23 -5.68
CA PHE A 82 -5.48 -7.41 -4.93
C PHE A 82 -5.91 -8.88 -4.77
N ASP A 83 -5.41 -9.81 -5.59
CA ASP A 83 -5.71 -11.23 -5.36
C ASP A 83 -5.12 -11.69 -4.02
N LEU A 84 -5.95 -12.36 -3.22
CA LEU A 84 -5.53 -12.90 -1.94
C LEU A 84 -4.65 -14.14 -2.14
N TYR A 85 -3.58 -14.24 -1.34
CA TYR A 85 -2.70 -15.39 -1.29
C TYR A 85 -2.42 -15.83 0.15
N ARG A 86 -1.83 -17.02 0.30
CA ARG A 86 -1.46 -17.59 1.60
C ARG A 86 -0.10 -17.06 2.03
N ARG A 87 0.03 -16.60 3.27
CA ARG A 87 1.30 -16.08 3.83
C ARG A 87 2.40 -17.12 4.01
N SER A 88 2.03 -18.40 4.15
CA SER A 88 2.99 -19.49 4.21
C SER A 88 2.41 -20.75 3.55
N PRO A 89 3.27 -21.70 3.15
CA PRO A 89 2.82 -22.97 2.59
C PRO A 89 1.91 -23.77 3.54
N SER A 90 2.00 -23.52 4.85
CA SER A 90 1.22 -24.20 5.89
C SER A 90 -0.05 -23.46 6.31
N ALA A 91 -0.29 -22.24 5.82
CA ALA A 91 -1.50 -21.49 6.14
C ALA A 91 -2.70 -22.05 5.36
N SER A 92 -3.87 -22.17 6.02
CA SER A 92 -5.10 -22.63 5.38
C SER A 92 -5.84 -21.53 4.62
N ASN A 93 -5.72 -20.28 5.09
CA ASN A 93 -6.54 -19.16 4.66
C ASN A 93 -5.81 -18.28 3.63
N LEU A 94 -6.54 -17.80 2.63
CA LEU A 94 -6.11 -16.69 1.78
C LEU A 94 -6.45 -15.43 2.56
N ASP A 95 -5.45 -14.78 3.14
CA ASP A 95 -5.64 -13.74 4.14
C ASP A 95 -4.82 -12.49 3.86
N THR A 96 -4.09 -12.39 2.75
CA THR A 96 -3.30 -11.18 2.45
C THR A 96 -3.20 -10.92 0.96
N SER A 97 -2.97 -9.67 0.59
CA SER A 97 -2.68 -9.24 -0.78
C SER A 97 -1.37 -8.43 -0.84
N GLY A 98 -0.81 -8.28 -2.05
CA GLY A 98 0.38 -7.46 -2.25
C GLY A 98 0.11 -5.99 -1.91
N PHE A 99 -1.10 -5.52 -2.22
CA PHE A 99 -1.53 -4.15 -1.94
C PHE A 99 -1.57 -3.92 -0.45
N GLU A 100 -2.18 -4.83 0.29
CA GLU A 100 -2.26 -4.70 1.73
C GLU A 100 -0.87 -4.74 2.36
N HIS A 101 -0.03 -5.73 2.02
CA HIS A 101 1.30 -5.86 2.59
C HIS A 101 2.15 -4.58 2.42
N VAL A 102 2.14 -3.99 1.23
CA VAL A 102 3.00 -2.85 0.88
C VAL A 102 2.33 -1.52 1.21
N MET A 103 1.10 -1.33 0.72
CA MET A 103 0.44 -0.02 0.62
C MET A 103 -0.47 0.30 1.82
N VAL A 104 -0.85 -0.68 2.62
CA VAL A 104 -1.73 -0.50 3.80
C VAL A 104 -0.98 -0.82 5.09
N GLY A 105 -0.49 -2.05 5.18
CA GLY A 105 0.23 -2.60 6.32
C GLY A 105 -0.51 -3.74 6.99
N GLU A 106 0.27 -4.71 7.45
CA GLU A 106 -0.25 -5.89 8.14
C GLU A 106 0.69 -6.30 9.27
N TYR A 107 0.17 -7.00 10.29
CA TYR A 107 0.98 -7.57 11.34
C TYR A 107 1.54 -8.95 10.97
N LYS A 108 2.72 -9.26 11.49
CA LYS A 108 3.34 -10.59 11.42
C LYS A 108 2.93 -11.47 12.60
N SER A 109 2.81 -10.86 13.78
CA SER A 109 2.50 -11.51 15.05
C SER A 109 1.91 -10.49 16.02
N SER A 110 1.60 -10.92 17.23
CA SER A 110 1.17 -10.05 18.33
C SER A 110 2.22 -9.00 18.74
N SER A 111 3.47 -9.11 18.28
CA SER A 111 4.58 -8.22 18.67
C SER A 111 5.28 -7.52 17.50
N LEU A 112 5.01 -7.93 16.26
CA LEU A 112 5.77 -7.48 15.09
C LEU A 112 4.86 -7.05 13.94
N VAL A 113 5.23 -5.94 13.30
CA VAL A 113 4.65 -5.50 12.02
C VAL A 113 5.40 -6.18 10.87
N ASN A 114 4.66 -6.66 9.86
CA ASN A 114 5.25 -7.22 8.63
C ASN A 114 5.32 -6.16 7.52
N GLY A 115 4.17 -5.58 7.20
CA GLY A 115 3.98 -4.64 6.09
C GLY A 115 4.23 -3.18 6.46
N LEU A 116 3.45 -2.29 5.84
CA LEU A 116 3.47 -0.84 6.05
C LEU A 116 4.76 -0.22 5.49
N HIS A 117 4.84 -0.22 4.16
CA HIS A 117 5.98 0.25 3.37
C HIS A 117 5.58 1.39 2.43
N TYR A 118 4.57 2.16 2.81
CA TYR A 118 4.13 3.33 2.04
C TYR A 118 3.87 4.53 2.95
N TRP A 119 4.44 5.68 2.58
CA TRP A 119 4.48 6.85 3.44
C TRP A 119 3.11 7.41 3.79
N LEU A 120 2.12 7.26 2.89
CA LEU A 120 0.80 7.85 3.11
C LEU A 120 -0.04 7.03 4.09
N ALA A 121 0.03 5.69 4.04
CA ALA A 121 -0.51 4.83 5.09
C ALA A 121 0.17 5.14 6.43
N PHE A 122 1.50 5.25 6.45
CA PHE A 122 2.25 5.59 7.65
C PHE A 122 1.79 6.93 8.24
N TYR A 123 1.67 7.96 7.38
CA TYR A 123 1.16 9.28 7.78
C TYR A 123 -0.25 9.19 8.37
N TRP A 124 -1.15 8.44 7.74
CA TRP A 124 -2.53 8.31 8.19
C TRP A 124 -2.61 7.66 9.58
N LEU A 125 -1.84 6.60 9.80
CA LEU A 125 -1.75 5.90 11.08
C LEU A 125 -1.05 6.73 12.16
N GLU A 126 0.01 7.46 11.82
CA GLU A 126 0.71 8.36 12.74
C GLU A 126 -0.20 9.51 13.18
N LYS A 127 -0.92 10.13 12.24
CA LYS A 127 -1.93 11.16 12.52
C LYS A 127 -3.03 10.64 13.44
N GLY A 128 -3.43 9.38 13.27
CA GLY A 128 -4.40 8.70 14.12
C GLY A 128 -3.87 8.29 15.50
N GLY A 129 -2.59 8.55 15.81
CA GLY A 129 -1.96 8.17 17.08
C GLY A 129 -1.67 6.67 17.20
N GLN A 130 -1.78 5.90 16.11
CA GLN A 130 -1.57 4.45 16.10
C GLN A 130 -0.10 4.08 15.87
N VAL A 131 0.63 4.95 15.15
CA VAL A 131 2.05 4.76 14.86
C VAL A 131 2.89 5.72 15.69
N ASN A 132 3.88 5.17 16.39
CA ASN A 132 4.89 5.92 17.12
C ASN A 132 6.26 5.73 16.46
N TYR A 133 6.79 6.79 15.87
CA TYR A 133 8.06 6.77 15.16
C TYR A 133 9.26 6.88 16.12
N TYR A 134 10.17 5.90 16.07
CA TYR A 134 11.34 5.80 16.95
C TYR A 134 12.63 6.37 16.35
N GLY A 135 12.66 6.64 15.05
CA GLY A 135 13.84 7.20 14.40
C GLY A 135 14.25 6.44 13.14
N HIS A 136 15.40 6.83 12.59
CA HIS A 136 15.95 6.22 11.38
C HIS A 136 16.78 4.98 11.71
N SER A 137 16.44 3.86 11.08
CA SER A 137 17.19 2.59 11.18
C SER A 137 18.37 2.50 10.19
N CYS A 138 18.34 3.29 9.12
CA CYS A 138 19.45 3.47 8.18
C CYS A 138 19.51 4.89 7.62
N THR A 139 20.59 5.19 6.88
CA THR A 139 20.80 6.48 6.21
C THR A 139 19.61 6.81 5.31
N SER A 140 18.79 7.75 5.76
CA SER A 140 17.64 8.22 5.00
C SER A 140 18.08 9.26 3.96
N ARG A 141 17.39 9.29 2.82
CA ARG A 141 17.60 10.26 1.73
C ARG A 141 16.41 11.22 1.67
N PRO A 142 16.51 12.37 0.99
CA PRO A 142 15.37 13.28 0.86
C PRO A 142 14.10 12.62 0.31
N THR A 143 14.24 11.62 -0.56
CA THR A 143 13.12 10.96 -1.26
C THR A 143 12.79 9.57 -0.72
N SER A 144 13.51 9.06 0.27
CA SER A 144 13.29 7.72 0.83
C SER A 144 13.69 7.67 2.30
N MET A 145 12.89 6.98 3.11
CA MET A 145 13.14 6.83 4.53
C MET A 145 13.41 5.38 4.89
N CYS A 146 14.26 5.18 5.90
CA CYS A 146 14.25 3.98 6.72
C CYS A 146 13.68 4.34 8.09
N ALA A 147 12.61 3.69 8.53
CA ALA A 147 11.93 3.97 9.78
C ALA A 147 11.98 2.76 10.73
N ALA A 148 12.32 3.02 11.99
CA ALA A 148 11.98 2.17 13.13
C ALA A 148 10.78 2.80 13.85
N TYR A 149 9.79 1.98 14.21
CA TYR A 149 8.55 2.47 14.81
C TYR A 149 7.79 1.35 15.54
N GLU A 150 6.74 1.77 16.24
CA GLU A 150 5.69 0.91 16.76
C GLU A 150 4.35 1.25 16.09
N TRP A 151 3.51 0.25 15.84
CA TRP A 151 2.13 0.39 15.42
C TRP A 151 1.23 -0.43 16.36
N ASN A 152 0.39 0.24 17.14
CA ASN A 152 -0.53 -0.39 18.12
C ASN A 152 0.15 -1.48 18.98
N GLY A 153 1.26 -1.15 19.64
CA GLY A 153 2.00 -2.08 20.51
C GLY A 153 2.91 -3.09 19.78
N ARG A 154 2.95 -3.09 18.45
CA ARG A 154 3.81 -3.99 17.65
C ARG A 154 4.96 -3.23 17.03
N THR A 155 6.16 -3.78 17.10
CA THR A 155 7.37 -3.08 16.66
C THR A 155 7.78 -3.45 15.24
N LYS A 156 8.45 -2.52 14.57
CA LYS A 156 9.23 -2.77 13.37
C LYS A 156 10.58 -2.07 13.48
N SER A 157 11.65 -2.85 13.40
CA SER A 157 13.01 -2.33 13.49
C SER A 157 13.49 -1.67 12.20
N ASN A 158 12.90 -2.00 11.05
CA ASN A 158 13.26 -1.40 9.78
C ASN A 158 12.11 -1.51 8.76
N SER A 159 11.60 -0.37 8.29
CA SER A 159 10.74 -0.26 7.11
C SER A 159 11.28 0.81 6.18
N SER A 160 11.43 0.49 4.89
CA SER A 160 11.95 1.41 3.90
C SER A 160 10.87 1.78 2.90
N PHE A 161 10.69 3.07 2.65
CA PHE A 161 9.67 3.54 1.71
C PHE A 161 10.03 4.89 1.09
N PHE A 162 9.50 5.15 -0.11
CA PHE A 162 9.61 6.46 -0.73
C PHE A 162 8.81 7.51 0.04
N LEU A 163 9.30 8.74 0.04
CA LEU A 163 8.59 9.88 0.60
C LEU A 163 8.03 10.74 -0.53
N ARG A 164 6.80 11.24 -0.34
CA ARG A 164 6.14 12.21 -1.24
C ARG A 164 5.80 11.67 -2.62
N SER A 165 5.95 10.37 -2.84
CA SER A 165 5.52 9.68 -4.05
C SER A 165 4.00 9.54 -4.10
N SER A 166 3.45 9.36 -5.30
CA SER A 166 2.03 9.03 -5.46
C SER A 166 1.80 7.52 -5.39
N PRO A 167 0.58 7.06 -5.06
CA PRO A 167 0.24 5.63 -5.09
C PRO A 167 0.55 5.00 -6.45
N ALA A 168 0.28 5.73 -7.53
CA ALA A 168 0.56 5.29 -8.90
C ALA A 168 2.07 5.14 -9.17
N PHE A 169 2.92 5.96 -8.55
CA PHE A 169 4.37 5.87 -8.72
C PHE A 169 4.94 4.64 -8.01
N ASP A 170 4.64 4.47 -6.72
CA ASP A 170 5.13 3.33 -5.95
C ASP A 170 4.65 2.01 -6.56
N LEU A 171 3.36 1.89 -6.88
CA LEU A 171 2.84 0.71 -7.56
C LEU A 171 3.50 0.47 -8.90
N ALA A 172 3.79 1.51 -9.68
CA ALA A 172 4.44 1.33 -10.97
C ALA A 172 5.88 0.82 -10.82
N VAL A 173 6.64 1.36 -9.87
CA VAL A 173 8.02 0.92 -9.57
C VAL A 173 8.01 -0.51 -9.06
N TYR A 174 7.12 -0.85 -8.12
CA TYR A 174 7.06 -2.20 -7.56
C TYR A 174 6.50 -3.24 -8.52
N THR A 175 5.62 -2.86 -9.45
CA THR A 175 5.15 -3.77 -10.52
C THR A 175 6.25 -4.08 -11.54
N LEU A 176 7.21 -3.16 -11.71
CA LEU A 176 8.30 -3.31 -12.65
C LEU A 176 9.40 -4.29 -12.17
N CYS A 177 9.60 -4.39 -10.86
CA CYS A 177 10.61 -5.23 -10.23
C CYS A 177 10.20 -6.71 -10.16
#